data_AF-A0AAN8PB80-F1
#
_entry.id   AF-A0AAN8PB80-F1
#
_cell.length_a   1.000
_cell.length_b   1.000
_cell.length_c   1.000
_cell.angle_alpha   90.00
_cell.angle_beta   90.00
_cell.angle_gamma   90.00
#
_symmetry.space_group_name_H-M   'P 1'
#
loop_
_entity.id
_entity.type
_entity.pdbx_description
1 polymer ?
#
loop_
_entity_poly.entity_id
_entity_poly.type
_entity_poly.pdbx_seq_one_letter_code
_entity_poly.pdbx_strand_id
1 'polypeptide(L)'
;MVSEGACAMLEPLNFPEPANPASHFSFIPWETGKCTCPLCDRLFDVTSERDDLYAHLYTDHKMVIADAQLITSTKGYFDYWKVRFSQEPLTNFCTVMTMENENYYLLSDVHPEDLQLRRGLANKRLEWVLDYQKKEREDASFNRCCLFCRHVEKSSRSNYLTHLSYQHNLQLGRPDNLVFIDKLIDKIEEKLNKLECIYCEHTFKDRTVLKEHMRKKFHKRVNPKNKEYDRFYVVSYLEGGQQDDPEEPQPQDAWAQWREEGSDWSDWQEEPSPIVCLFCPFTCGEWDDVISHMLMQHKFCYSTTMGKLNFYEQVKVVNYIRREIYMCHCYECGLKFQTRELLLEHMTTANHFTLPDSKNWNHPEFFFPTYENDTFLCLLEDNEEDPVDQLSSQLLNDFTMHPEPSTL
;
A
#
# COMPACT_ATOMS: atom_id res chain seq x y z
N MET A 1 -56.14 -38.12 15.73
CA MET A 1 -55.31 -37.96 16.94
C MET A 1 -54.09 -38.84 16.70
N VAL A 2 -52.94 -38.29 16.31
CA VAL A 2 -51.86 -37.85 17.24
C VAL A 2 -51.52 -39.05 18.15
N SER A 3 -50.34 -39.66 18.19
CA SER A 3 -48.95 -39.28 17.88
C SER A 3 -48.10 -40.51 18.19
N GLU A 4 -46.98 -40.72 17.51
CA GLU A 4 -45.77 -41.20 18.19
C GLU A 4 -44.55 -40.79 17.36
N GLY A 5 -43.78 -39.87 17.93
CA GLY A 5 -42.53 -39.39 17.37
C GLY A 5 -41.36 -40.25 17.84
N ALA A 6 -40.47 -40.53 16.91
CA ALA A 6 -39.07 -40.82 17.20
C ALA A 6 -38.24 -39.94 16.26
N CYS A 7 -37.70 -38.85 16.81
CA CYS A 7 -36.68 -38.04 16.19
C CYS A 7 -35.37 -38.83 16.23
N ALA A 8 -34.91 -39.31 15.08
CA ALA A 8 -33.59 -39.90 14.92
C ALA A 8 -32.77 -39.05 13.95
N MET A 9 -31.80 -38.38 14.56
CA MET A 9 -30.66 -37.61 14.06
C MET A 9 -30.38 -37.64 12.54
N LEU A 10 -30.35 -36.42 11.97
CA LEU A 10 -29.69 -36.08 10.72
C LEU A 10 -28.17 -36.23 10.92
N GLU A 11 -27.60 -37.37 10.52
CA GLU A 11 -26.16 -37.46 10.24
C GLU A 11 -25.90 -37.03 8.79
N PRO A 12 -24.89 -36.18 8.52
CA PRO A 12 -24.46 -35.89 7.16
C PRO A 12 -23.91 -37.15 6.50
N LEU A 13 -24.40 -37.45 5.30
CA LEU A 13 -23.85 -38.52 4.46
C LEU A 13 -22.40 -38.18 4.09
N ASN A 14 -21.46 -38.99 4.56
CA ASN A 14 -20.06 -38.92 4.12
C ASN A 14 -19.90 -39.54 2.73
N PHE A 15 -19.07 -38.91 1.90
CA PHE A 15 -18.67 -39.47 0.62
C PHE A 15 -17.94 -40.80 0.81
N PRO A 16 -18.11 -41.79 -0.10
CA PRO A 16 -17.22 -42.94 -0.13
C PRO A 16 -15.80 -42.44 -0.39
N GLU A 17 -14.93 -42.59 0.60
CA GLU A 17 -13.50 -42.40 0.39
C GLU A 17 -13.05 -43.41 -0.69
N PRO A 18 -12.44 -42.96 -1.80
CA PRO A 18 -11.81 -43.89 -2.71
C PRO A 18 -10.72 -44.62 -1.94
N ALA A 19 -10.75 -45.96 -2.02
CA ALA A 19 -9.73 -46.81 -1.43
C ALA A 19 -8.35 -46.31 -1.87
N ASN A 20 -7.59 -45.83 -0.90
CA ASN A 20 -6.26 -45.26 -0.97
C ASN A 20 -5.46 -45.65 -2.24
N PRO A 21 -4.94 -44.65 -2.97
CA PRO A 21 -3.53 -44.72 -3.28
C PRO A 21 -2.87 -43.41 -2.84
N ALA A 22 -1.71 -43.57 -2.21
CA ALA A 22 -0.72 -42.52 -2.14
C ALA A 22 -0.33 -42.09 -3.56
N SER A 23 -1.08 -41.14 -4.14
CA SER A 23 -0.72 -40.36 -5.31
C SER A 23 -1.63 -39.13 -5.43
N HIS A 24 -1.19 -38.04 -4.79
CA HIS A 24 -1.32 -36.67 -5.30
C HIS A 24 -2.71 -36.21 -5.78
N PHE A 25 -3.68 -36.05 -4.87
CA PHE A 25 -4.61 -34.93 -5.01
C PHE A 25 -3.84 -33.64 -4.67
N SER A 26 -3.09 -33.10 -5.64
CA SER A 26 -2.51 -31.76 -5.49
C SER A 26 -3.64 -30.76 -5.71
N PHE A 27 -4.37 -30.43 -4.65
CA PHE A 27 -5.21 -29.24 -4.65
C PHE A 27 -4.27 -28.03 -4.80
N ILE A 28 -4.31 -27.39 -5.96
CA ILE A 28 -3.56 -26.16 -6.22
C ILE A 28 -4.56 -24.99 -6.03
N PRO A 29 -4.33 -24.08 -5.08
CA PRO A 29 -5.28 -23.00 -4.71
C PRO A 29 -5.48 -21.96 -5.80
N TRP A 30 -4.59 -21.95 -6.79
CA TRP A 30 -4.65 -21.13 -7.97
C TRP A 30 -4.89 -22.04 -9.19
N GLU A 31 -5.75 -21.62 -10.12
CA GLU A 31 -5.99 -22.34 -11.37
C GLU A 31 -4.73 -22.28 -12.24
N THR A 32 -3.71 -23.09 -11.95
CA THR A 32 -2.63 -23.33 -12.91
C THR A 32 -2.63 -24.79 -13.31
N GLY A 33 -2.63 -25.03 -14.61
CA GLY A 33 -2.42 -26.34 -15.17
C GLY A 33 -3.52 -26.74 -16.15
N LYS A 34 -3.25 -27.86 -16.81
CA LYS A 34 -4.12 -28.42 -17.83
C LYS A 34 -5.32 -29.11 -17.16
N CYS A 35 -6.49 -28.88 -17.74
CA CYS A 35 -7.73 -29.55 -17.40
C CYS A 35 -8.26 -30.29 -18.64
N THR A 36 -8.81 -31.48 -18.45
CA THR A 36 -9.51 -32.20 -19.51
C THR A 36 -10.97 -31.82 -19.57
N CYS A 37 -11.54 -31.78 -20.76
CA CYS A 37 -12.99 -31.70 -20.92
C CYS A 37 -13.69 -32.83 -20.14
N PRO A 38 -14.82 -32.56 -19.46
CA PRO A 38 -15.60 -33.60 -18.77
C PRO A 38 -16.23 -34.64 -19.72
N LEU A 39 -16.35 -34.33 -21.01
CA LEU A 39 -17.04 -35.16 -22.01
C LEU A 39 -16.13 -35.69 -23.12
N CYS A 40 -14.86 -35.27 -23.17
CA CYS A 40 -13.87 -35.80 -24.12
C CYS A 40 -12.44 -35.72 -23.57
N ASP A 41 -11.46 -36.10 -24.40
CA ASP A 41 -10.05 -36.12 -24.01
C ASP A 41 -9.26 -34.87 -24.44
N ARG A 42 -9.94 -33.80 -24.86
CA ARG A 42 -9.27 -32.53 -25.13
C ARG A 42 -8.76 -31.90 -23.84
N LEU A 43 -7.54 -31.39 -23.90
CA LEU A 43 -6.83 -30.73 -22.81
C LEU A 43 -6.82 -29.23 -23.09
N PHE A 44 -7.11 -28.45 -22.05
CA PHE A 44 -7.14 -26.99 -22.08
C PHE A 44 -6.31 -26.45 -20.93
N ASP A 45 -5.61 -25.35 -21.14
CA ASP A 45 -4.94 -24.63 -20.06
C ASP A 45 -5.92 -23.67 -19.36
N VAL A 46 -6.24 -23.93 -18.09
CA VAL A 46 -7.26 -23.15 -17.35
C VAL A 46 -6.81 -21.70 -17.15
N THR A 47 -5.51 -21.38 -17.19
CA THR A 47 -5.05 -19.98 -17.03
C THR A 47 -5.30 -19.10 -18.23
N SER A 48 -5.37 -19.69 -19.43
CA SER A 48 -5.28 -18.94 -20.69
C SER A 48 -6.40 -19.29 -21.66
N GLU A 49 -6.92 -20.51 -21.60
CA GLU A 49 -7.90 -21.08 -22.53
C GLU A 49 -9.23 -21.40 -21.81
N ARG A 50 -9.53 -20.69 -20.72
CA ARG A 50 -10.76 -20.91 -19.95
C ARG A 50 -12.02 -20.64 -20.79
N ASP A 51 -12.03 -19.55 -21.54
CA ASP A 51 -13.14 -19.21 -22.43
C ASP A 51 -13.25 -20.21 -23.59
N ASP A 52 -12.11 -20.68 -24.12
CA ASP A 52 -12.06 -21.71 -25.17
C ASP A 52 -12.62 -23.06 -24.69
N LEU A 53 -12.37 -23.42 -23.43
CA LEU A 53 -12.93 -24.61 -22.78
C LEU A 53 -14.46 -24.53 -22.66
N TYR A 54 -15.01 -23.38 -22.23
CA TYR A 54 -16.46 -23.20 -22.18
C TYR A 54 -17.08 -23.12 -23.58
N ALA A 55 -16.41 -22.49 -24.54
CA ALA A 55 -16.84 -22.47 -25.94
C ALA A 55 -16.84 -23.88 -26.55
N HIS A 56 -15.85 -24.71 -26.22
CA HIS A 56 -15.80 -26.13 -26.61
C HIS A 56 -16.96 -26.92 -26.01
N LEU A 57 -17.27 -26.72 -24.72
CA LEU A 57 -18.44 -27.35 -24.08
C LEU A 57 -19.76 -26.95 -24.75
N TYR A 58 -19.91 -25.68 -25.11
CA TYR A 58 -21.10 -25.17 -25.78
C TYR A 58 -21.26 -25.72 -27.20
N THR A 59 -20.17 -25.71 -28.00
CA THR A 59 -20.23 -26.05 -29.43
C THR A 59 -20.16 -27.54 -29.72
N ASP A 60 -19.19 -28.24 -29.13
CA ASP A 60 -18.94 -29.67 -29.42
C ASP A 60 -19.84 -30.59 -28.57
N HIS A 61 -20.23 -30.12 -27.38
CA HIS A 61 -20.96 -30.94 -26.41
C HIS A 61 -22.35 -30.41 -26.04
N LYS A 62 -22.75 -29.24 -26.55
CA LYS A 62 -24.05 -28.59 -26.26
C LYS A 62 -24.34 -28.47 -24.76
N MET A 63 -23.29 -28.31 -23.97
CA MET A 63 -23.36 -28.21 -22.51
C MET A 63 -23.08 -26.78 -22.06
N VAL A 64 -23.90 -26.28 -21.15
CA VAL A 64 -23.77 -24.96 -20.54
C VAL A 64 -23.63 -25.14 -19.04
N ILE A 65 -22.71 -24.41 -18.42
CA ILE A 65 -22.54 -24.40 -16.96
C ILE A 65 -22.99 -23.04 -16.45
N ALA A 66 -24.01 -23.03 -15.60
CA ALA A 66 -24.48 -21.81 -14.96
C ALA A 66 -23.43 -21.29 -13.97
N ASP A 67 -23.27 -19.98 -13.92
CA ASP A 67 -22.37 -19.27 -13.02
C ASP A 67 -20.97 -19.88 -12.94
N ALA A 68 -20.42 -20.21 -14.11
CA ALA A 68 -19.11 -20.83 -14.24
C ALA A 68 -18.00 -19.98 -13.59
N GLN A 69 -18.18 -18.66 -13.51
CA GLN A 69 -17.30 -17.72 -12.82
C GLN A 69 -17.19 -17.97 -11.30
N LEU A 70 -18.22 -18.55 -10.67
CA LEU A 70 -18.24 -18.84 -9.23
C LEU A 70 -17.54 -20.17 -8.89
N ILE A 71 -17.21 -20.98 -9.90
CA ILE A 71 -16.55 -22.27 -9.68
C ILE A 71 -15.13 -22.02 -9.19
N THR A 72 -14.88 -22.47 -7.97
CA THR A 72 -13.66 -22.19 -7.23
C THR A 72 -12.42 -22.93 -7.76
N SER A 73 -12.63 -24.10 -8.39
CA SER A 73 -11.59 -24.89 -9.04
C SER A 73 -12.17 -25.58 -10.28
N THR A 74 -11.90 -25.02 -11.46
CA THR A 74 -12.39 -25.59 -12.74
C THR A 74 -11.86 -27.01 -12.97
N LYS A 75 -10.60 -27.26 -12.60
CA LYS A 75 -9.98 -28.60 -12.73
C LYS A 75 -10.67 -29.65 -11.86
N GLY A 76 -10.77 -29.40 -10.55
CA GLY A 76 -11.41 -30.35 -9.63
C GLY A 76 -12.89 -30.59 -9.94
N TYR A 77 -13.57 -29.55 -10.44
CA TYR A 77 -14.94 -29.64 -10.89
C TYR A 77 -15.10 -30.55 -12.12
N PHE A 78 -14.26 -30.37 -13.16
CA PHE A 78 -14.33 -31.19 -14.36
C PHE A 78 -13.81 -32.61 -14.18
N ASP A 79 -12.80 -32.83 -13.35
CA ASP A 79 -12.33 -34.18 -13.03
C ASP A 79 -13.46 -35.00 -12.35
N TYR A 80 -14.23 -34.39 -11.45
CA TYR A 80 -15.40 -35.02 -10.82
C TYR A 80 -16.48 -35.36 -11.85
N TRP A 81 -16.89 -34.37 -12.65
CA TRP A 81 -17.94 -34.56 -13.64
C TRP A 81 -17.55 -35.52 -14.76
N LYS A 82 -16.26 -35.60 -15.13
CA LYS A 82 -15.75 -36.60 -16.08
C LYS A 82 -16.04 -38.04 -15.61
N VAL A 83 -15.82 -38.31 -14.33
CA VAL A 83 -16.13 -39.62 -13.75
C VAL A 83 -17.64 -39.84 -13.67
N ARG A 84 -18.41 -38.85 -13.20
CA ARG A 84 -19.86 -39.00 -13.03
C ARG A 84 -20.62 -39.16 -14.35
N PHE A 85 -20.26 -38.41 -15.39
CA PHE A 85 -20.86 -38.54 -16.72
C PHE A 85 -20.50 -39.85 -17.43
N SER A 86 -19.42 -40.51 -17.02
CA SER A 86 -19.10 -41.86 -17.52
C SER A 86 -19.97 -42.96 -16.90
N GLN A 87 -20.61 -42.69 -15.76
CA GLN A 87 -21.41 -43.66 -15.00
C GLN A 87 -22.90 -43.55 -15.30
N GLU A 88 -23.41 -42.34 -15.46
CA GLU A 88 -24.84 -42.05 -15.63
C GLU A 88 -25.11 -41.04 -16.75
N PRO A 89 -26.30 -41.08 -17.40
CA PRO A 89 -26.63 -40.18 -18.49
C PRO A 89 -26.77 -38.73 -18.03
N LEU A 90 -26.40 -37.79 -18.92
CA LEU A 90 -26.42 -36.34 -18.66
C LEU A 90 -27.79 -35.80 -18.21
N THR A 91 -28.88 -36.44 -18.61
CA THR A 91 -30.26 -36.05 -18.26
C THR A 91 -30.55 -36.15 -16.76
N ASN A 92 -29.75 -36.91 -16.00
CA ASN A 92 -29.94 -37.05 -14.55
C ASN A 92 -29.38 -35.85 -13.78
N PHE A 93 -28.37 -35.17 -14.34
CA PHE A 93 -27.63 -34.10 -13.64
C PHE A 93 -27.85 -32.73 -14.27
N CYS A 94 -28.26 -32.67 -15.54
CA CYS A 94 -28.43 -31.45 -16.28
C CYS A 94 -29.90 -31.22 -16.65
N THR A 95 -30.34 -29.97 -16.54
CA THR A 95 -31.64 -29.53 -17.07
C THR A 95 -31.55 -29.47 -18.60
N VAL A 96 -32.43 -30.19 -19.29
CA VAL A 96 -32.46 -30.19 -20.76
C VAL A 96 -33.25 -28.98 -21.25
N MET A 97 -32.62 -28.14 -22.06
CA MET A 97 -33.25 -27.01 -22.75
C MET A 97 -33.28 -27.30 -24.25
N THR A 98 -34.47 -27.29 -24.86
CA THR A 98 -34.59 -27.46 -26.31
C THR A 98 -34.60 -26.09 -26.98
N MET A 99 -33.61 -25.82 -27.82
CA MET A 99 -33.54 -24.62 -28.65
C MET A 99 -33.35 -25.03 -30.11
N GLU A 100 -34.17 -24.49 -31.03
CA GLU A 100 -34.04 -24.71 -32.48
C GLU A 100 -33.93 -26.19 -32.91
N ASN A 101 -34.72 -27.08 -32.28
CA ASN A 101 -34.71 -28.54 -32.47
C ASN A 101 -33.44 -29.27 -31.99
N GLU A 102 -32.58 -28.61 -31.24
CA GLU A 102 -31.41 -29.23 -30.58
C GLU A 102 -31.54 -29.19 -29.06
N ASN A 103 -31.07 -30.25 -28.39
CA ASN A 103 -31.06 -30.35 -26.93
C ASN A 103 -29.75 -29.80 -26.37
N TYR A 104 -29.85 -28.82 -25.49
CA TYR A 104 -28.76 -28.29 -24.68
C TYR A 104 -28.87 -28.79 -23.24
N TYR A 105 -27.73 -29.09 -22.61
CA TYR A 105 -27.65 -29.59 -21.24
C TYR A 105 -27.11 -28.49 -20.32
N LEU A 106 -27.96 -27.98 -19.43
CA LEU A 106 -27.57 -26.97 -18.45
C LEU A 106 -27.23 -27.61 -17.11
N LEU A 107 -25.98 -27.45 -16.69
CA LEU A 107 -25.50 -27.85 -15.36
C LEU A 107 -25.47 -26.62 -14.44
N SER A 108 -26.23 -26.67 -13.35
CA SER A 108 -26.43 -25.54 -12.43
C SER A 108 -26.54 -26.04 -10.99
N ASP A 109 -26.25 -25.12 -10.09
CA ASP A 109 -26.46 -25.21 -8.64
C ASP A 109 -27.93 -25.46 -8.22
N VAL A 110 -28.90 -25.40 -9.14
CA VAL A 110 -30.25 -25.93 -8.91
C VAL A 110 -30.21 -27.45 -8.64
N HIS A 111 -29.24 -28.16 -9.21
CA HIS A 111 -29.05 -29.58 -8.93
C HIS A 111 -28.29 -29.79 -7.61
N PRO A 112 -28.82 -30.59 -6.65
CA PRO A 112 -28.23 -30.73 -5.33
C PRO A 112 -26.81 -31.27 -5.35
N GLU A 113 -26.50 -32.18 -6.28
CA GLU A 113 -25.15 -32.72 -6.43
C GLU A 113 -24.14 -31.67 -6.94
N ASP A 114 -24.55 -30.80 -7.87
CA ASP A 114 -23.69 -29.74 -8.39
C ASP A 114 -23.44 -28.67 -7.31
N LEU A 115 -24.49 -28.29 -6.58
CA LEU A 115 -24.38 -27.38 -5.44
C LEU A 115 -23.44 -27.92 -4.35
N GLN A 116 -23.58 -29.20 -3.99
CA GLN A 116 -22.72 -29.84 -3.00
C GLN A 116 -21.26 -29.89 -3.46
N LEU A 117 -21.01 -30.21 -4.74
CA LEU A 117 -19.66 -30.21 -5.29
C LEU A 117 -19.04 -28.81 -5.26
N ARG A 118 -19.76 -27.78 -5.71
CA ARG A 118 -19.29 -26.39 -5.67
C ARG A 118 -18.95 -25.96 -4.25
N ARG A 119 -19.84 -26.23 -3.28
CA ARG A 119 -19.59 -25.96 -1.86
C ARG A 119 -18.41 -26.73 -1.31
N GLY A 120 -18.27 -28.02 -1.64
CA GLY A 120 -17.15 -28.85 -1.21
C GLY A 120 -15.80 -28.35 -1.73
N LEU A 121 -15.75 -27.91 -3.00
CA LEU A 121 -14.55 -27.29 -3.58
C LEU A 121 -14.24 -25.93 -2.93
N ALA A 122 -15.26 -25.12 -2.67
CA ALA A 122 -15.11 -23.84 -1.98
C ALA A 122 -14.57 -24.03 -0.54
N ASN A 123 -15.15 -24.97 0.21
CA ASN A 123 -14.72 -25.29 1.58
C ASN A 123 -13.28 -25.79 1.62
N LYS A 124 -12.89 -26.69 0.71
CA LYS A 124 -11.49 -27.15 0.60
C LYS A 124 -10.52 -26.00 0.32
N ARG A 125 -10.92 -25.03 -0.51
CA ARG A 125 -10.10 -23.83 -0.73
C ARG A 125 -10.00 -22.99 0.53
N LEU A 126 -11.10 -22.76 1.22
CA LEU A 126 -11.13 -22.00 2.46
C LEU A 126 -10.26 -22.66 3.54
N GLU A 127 -10.39 -23.97 3.75
CA GLU A 127 -9.56 -24.74 4.68
C GLU A 127 -8.06 -24.58 4.36
N TRP A 128 -7.69 -24.69 3.08
CA TRP A 128 -6.32 -24.48 2.64
C TRP A 128 -5.84 -23.05 2.93
N VAL A 129 -6.67 -22.04 2.67
CA VAL A 129 -6.36 -20.62 2.89
C VAL A 129 -6.18 -20.34 4.39
N LEU A 130 -7.03 -20.91 5.24
CA LEU A 130 -6.93 -20.79 6.70
C LEU A 130 -5.69 -21.49 7.25
N ASP A 131 -5.33 -22.67 6.73
CA ASP A 131 -4.09 -23.37 7.09
C ASP A 131 -2.85 -22.56 6.69
N TYR A 132 -2.87 -21.97 5.49
CA TYR A 132 -1.80 -21.08 5.03
C TYR A 132 -1.70 -19.82 5.91
N GLN A 133 -2.82 -19.20 6.24
CA GLN A 133 -2.86 -18.04 7.13
C GLN A 133 -2.30 -18.37 8.51
N LYS A 134 -2.66 -19.54 9.06
CA LYS A 134 -2.12 -20.01 10.35
C LYS A 134 -0.60 -20.14 10.29
N LYS A 135 -0.06 -20.73 9.21
CA LYS A 135 1.39 -20.81 8.97
C LYS A 135 2.04 -19.43 8.91
N GLU A 136 1.44 -18.46 8.22
CA GLU A 136 1.97 -17.08 8.17
C GLU A 136 1.99 -16.38 9.53
N ARG A 137 1.04 -16.70 10.42
CA ARG A 137 0.98 -16.16 11.79
C ARG A 137 1.98 -16.82 12.74
N GLU A 138 2.19 -18.12 12.60
CA GLU A 138 3.14 -18.89 13.42
C GLU A 138 4.59 -18.68 12.96
N ASP A 139 4.80 -18.19 11.73
CA ASP A 139 6.11 -17.90 11.18
C ASP A 139 6.77 -16.66 11.82
N ALA A 140 7.77 -16.93 12.66
CA ALA A 140 8.61 -15.92 13.30
C ALA A 140 9.89 -15.59 12.51
N SER A 141 10.08 -16.16 11.32
CA SER A 141 11.25 -15.92 10.46
C SER A 141 11.05 -14.78 9.46
N PHE A 142 9.95 -14.04 9.60
CA PHE A 142 9.62 -12.92 8.72
C PHE A 142 10.70 -11.84 8.77
N ASN A 143 11.24 -11.45 7.61
CA ASN A 143 12.23 -10.40 7.48
C ASN A 143 11.94 -9.55 6.25
N ARG A 144 11.54 -8.30 6.46
CA ARG A 144 11.26 -7.37 5.36
C ARG A 144 11.52 -5.91 5.74
N CYS A 145 12.07 -5.13 4.82
CA CYS A 145 12.19 -3.68 4.94
C CYS A 145 10.84 -3.02 4.67
N CYS A 146 10.53 -1.94 5.40
CA CYS A 146 9.34 -1.13 5.17
C CYS A 146 9.38 -0.47 3.78
N LEU A 147 8.19 -0.31 3.17
CA LEU A 147 8.01 0.32 1.86
C LEU A 147 8.30 1.84 1.85
N PHE A 148 8.22 2.49 3.02
CA PHE A 148 8.28 3.95 3.12
C PHE A 148 9.47 4.47 3.92
N CYS A 149 9.98 3.70 4.90
CA CYS A 149 11.08 4.07 5.78
C CYS A 149 12.19 2.99 5.80
N ARG A 150 13.21 3.20 6.62
CA ARG A 150 14.36 2.27 6.77
C ARG A 150 14.15 1.18 7.83
N HIS A 151 12.97 1.13 8.46
CA HIS A 151 12.65 0.10 9.44
C HIS A 151 12.67 -1.28 8.78
N VAL A 152 13.27 -2.25 9.46
CA VAL A 152 13.30 -3.65 9.02
C VAL A 152 12.61 -4.49 10.09
N GLU A 153 11.46 -5.06 9.73
CA GLU A 153 10.73 -5.93 10.64
C GLU A 153 11.27 -7.35 10.55
N LYS A 154 11.68 -7.91 11.69
CA LYS A 154 12.29 -9.25 11.80
C LYS A 154 11.49 -10.22 12.64
N SER A 155 10.31 -9.81 13.12
CA SER A 155 9.52 -10.58 14.09
C SER A 155 8.36 -11.31 13.43
N SER A 156 7.35 -10.58 12.96
CA SER A 156 6.12 -11.14 12.40
C SER A 156 5.51 -10.22 11.35
N ARG A 157 4.72 -10.83 10.46
CA ARG A 157 3.91 -10.11 9.46
C ARG A 157 2.88 -9.19 10.11
N SER A 158 2.31 -9.60 11.25
CA SER A 158 1.37 -8.76 12.01
C SER A 158 2.04 -7.47 12.49
N ASN A 159 3.25 -7.56 13.04
CA ASN A 159 4.00 -6.38 13.49
C ASN A 159 4.38 -5.47 12.31
N TYR A 160 4.68 -6.05 11.15
CA TYR A 160 4.94 -5.27 9.94
C TYR A 160 3.70 -4.50 9.47
N LEU A 161 2.53 -5.13 9.47
CA LEU A 161 1.26 -4.48 9.14
C LEU A 161 0.90 -3.38 10.15
N THR A 162 1.13 -3.66 11.45
CA THR A 162 0.99 -2.69 12.54
C THR A 162 1.93 -1.50 12.33
N HIS A 163 3.20 -1.71 11.99
CA HIS A 163 4.13 -0.64 11.66
C HIS A 163 3.62 0.19 10.48
N LEU A 164 3.16 -0.43 9.39
CA LEU A 164 2.58 0.28 8.25
C LEU A 164 1.34 1.10 8.64
N SER A 165 0.48 0.59 9.52
CA SER A 165 -0.72 1.32 9.95
C SER A 165 -0.42 2.45 10.93
N TYR A 166 0.49 2.26 11.88
CA TYR A 166 0.80 3.27 12.89
C TYR A 166 1.76 4.33 12.36
N GLN A 167 2.87 3.93 11.72
CA GLN A 167 3.93 4.86 11.29
C GLN A 167 3.67 5.49 9.92
N HIS A 168 2.94 4.80 9.04
CA HIS A 168 2.69 5.28 7.67
C HIS A 168 1.22 5.47 7.35
N ASN A 169 0.34 5.18 8.31
CA ASN A 169 -1.11 5.26 8.13
C ASN A 169 -1.61 4.53 6.88
N LEU A 170 -0.91 3.45 6.49
CA LEU A 170 -1.31 2.57 5.41
C LEU A 170 -2.16 1.44 6.00
N GLN A 171 -3.45 1.47 5.69
CA GLN A 171 -4.45 0.53 6.20
C GLN A 171 -4.73 -0.56 5.16
N LEU A 172 -4.08 -1.70 5.30
CA LEU A 172 -4.32 -2.88 4.45
C LEU A 172 -5.43 -3.79 4.98
N GLY A 173 -5.83 -3.61 6.25
CA GLY A 173 -6.82 -4.45 6.93
C GLY A 173 -6.25 -5.03 8.21
N ARG A 174 -7.09 -5.73 8.98
CA ARG A 174 -6.63 -6.45 10.17
C ARG A 174 -5.74 -7.63 9.76
N PRO A 175 -4.62 -7.89 10.45
CA PRO A 175 -3.79 -9.07 10.20
C PRO A 175 -4.60 -10.37 10.20
N ASP A 176 -5.64 -10.46 11.03
CA ASP A 176 -6.51 -11.63 11.12
C ASP A 176 -7.35 -11.91 9.86
N ASN A 177 -7.56 -10.89 9.03
CA ASN A 177 -8.39 -10.99 7.83
C ASN A 177 -7.56 -11.08 6.54
N LEU A 178 -6.23 -11.06 6.65
CA LEU A 178 -5.31 -11.07 5.51
C LEU A 178 -4.66 -12.43 5.33
N VAL A 179 -4.40 -12.80 4.07
CA VAL A 179 -3.70 -14.01 3.67
C VAL A 179 -2.77 -13.69 2.50
N PHE A 180 -1.66 -14.43 2.40
CA PHE A 180 -0.62 -14.18 1.41
C PHE A 180 -0.04 -12.78 1.56
N ILE A 181 0.26 -12.40 2.80
CA ILE A 181 0.69 -11.06 3.16
C ILE A 181 1.96 -10.68 2.37
N ASP A 182 2.87 -11.63 2.17
CA ASP A 182 4.11 -11.39 1.39
C ASP A 182 3.79 -10.95 -0.05
N LYS A 183 2.88 -11.66 -0.71
CA LYS A 183 2.45 -11.35 -2.09
C LYS A 183 1.67 -10.04 -2.17
N LEU A 184 0.87 -9.73 -1.15
CA LEU A 184 0.17 -8.45 -1.05
C LEU A 184 1.17 -7.30 -0.97
N ILE A 185 2.18 -7.41 -0.10
CA ILE A 185 3.20 -6.38 0.06
C ILE A 185 4.06 -6.27 -1.20
N ASP A 186 4.46 -7.38 -1.83
CA ASP A 186 5.19 -7.38 -3.12
C ASP A 186 4.43 -6.60 -4.18
N LYS A 187 3.13 -6.83 -4.26
CA LYS A 187 2.29 -6.15 -5.24
C LYS A 187 2.13 -4.67 -4.96
N ILE A 188 1.98 -4.29 -3.70
CA ILE A 188 1.94 -2.87 -3.29
C ILE A 188 3.28 -2.21 -3.62
N GLU A 189 4.39 -2.88 -3.32
CA GLU A 189 5.74 -2.41 -3.64
C GLU A 189 5.92 -2.21 -5.15
N GLU A 190 5.47 -3.17 -5.96
CA GLU A 190 5.49 -3.07 -7.42
C GLU A 190 4.71 -1.84 -7.91
N LYS A 191 3.51 -1.60 -7.40
CA LYS A 191 2.71 -0.41 -7.75
C LYS A 191 3.40 0.89 -7.34
N LEU A 192 3.95 0.94 -6.13
CA LEU A 192 4.69 2.12 -5.65
C LEU A 192 5.96 2.38 -6.49
N ASN A 193 6.63 1.33 -6.95
CA ASN A 193 7.80 1.44 -7.82
C ASN A 193 7.44 1.88 -9.25
N LYS A 194 6.24 1.51 -9.74
CA LYS A 194 5.65 2.07 -10.97
C LYS A 194 5.10 3.50 -10.80
N LEU A 195 5.25 4.08 -9.61
CA LEU A 195 4.71 5.38 -9.23
C LEU A 195 3.18 5.47 -9.37
N GLU A 196 2.50 4.34 -9.18
CA GLU A 196 1.05 4.22 -9.23
C GLU A 196 0.45 4.25 -7.82
N CYS A 197 -0.59 5.05 -7.61
CA CYS A 197 -1.30 5.07 -6.32
C CYS A 197 -2.18 3.83 -6.14
N ILE A 198 -2.02 3.15 -5.02
CA ILE A 198 -2.76 1.92 -4.67
C ILE A 198 -4.29 2.09 -4.51
N TYR A 199 -4.78 3.32 -4.36
CA TYR A 199 -6.20 3.61 -4.16
C TYR A 199 -6.88 4.11 -5.44
N CYS A 200 -6.29 5.14 -6.08
CA CYS A 200 -6.88 5.78 -7.25
C CYS A 200 -6.29 5.32 -8.57
N GLU A 201 -5.23 4.50 -8.55
CA GLU A 201 -4.58 3.90 -9.72
C GLU A 201 -4.00 4.93 -10.72
N HIS A 202 -3.91 6.20 -10.31
CA HIS A 202 -3.21 7.22 -11.06
C HIS A 202 -1.70 7.04 -10.96
N THR A 203 -1.00 7.27 -12.07
CA THR A 203 0.46 7.28 -12.15
C THR A 203 1.01 8.69 -11.97
N PHE A 204 2.16 8.77 -11.31
CA PHE A 204 2.81 10.03 -10.96
C PHE A 204 4.22 10.08 -11.54
N LYS A 205 4.76 11.30 -11.68
CA LYS A 205 6.09 11.54 -12.27
C LYS A 205 7.21 11.11 -11.34
N ASP A 206 7.05 11.33 -10.03
CA ASP A 206 8.07 11.09 -9.02
C ASP A 206 7.48 10.52 -7.72
N ARG A 207 8.31 9.80 -6.95
CA ARG A 207 7.92 9.17 -5.68
C ARG A 207 7.49 10.18 -4.62
N THR A 208 8.06 11.38 -4.63
CA THR A 208 7.71 12.48 -3.73
C THR A 208 6.29 12.98 -4.00
N VAL A 209 5.93 13.18 -5.28
CA VAL A 209 4.59 13.62 -5.71
C VAL A 209 3.55 12.56 -5.38
N LEU A 210 3.86 11.26 -5.58
CA LEU A 210 2.98 10.17 -5.19
C LEU A 210 2.74 10.13 -3.67
N LYS A 211 3.81 10.25 -2.87
CA LYS A 211 3.70 10.30 -1.40
C LYS A 211 2.85 11.48 -0.96
N GLU A 212 3.10 12.66 -1.52
CA GLU A 212 2.36 13.88 -1.22
C GLU A 212 0.87 13.76 -1.60
N HIS A 213 0.60 13.16 -2.75
CA HIS A 213 -0.75 12.86 -3.21
C HIS A 213 -1.48 11.93 -2.23
N MET A 214 -0.85 10.80 -1.85
CA MET A 214 -1.44 9.82 -0.93
C MET A 214 -1.72 10.44 0.44
N ARG A 215 -0.83 11.33 0.91
CA ARG A 215 -1.00 12.09 2.15
C ARG A 215 -2.18 13.07 2.05
N LYS A 216 -2.20 13.97 1.06
CA LYS A 216 -3.23 15.01 0.92
C LYS A 216 -4.62 14.47 0.62
N LYS A 217 -4.71 13.40 -0.19
CA LYS A 217 -5.99 12.79 -0.59
C LYS A 217 -6.44 11.67 0.35
N PHE A 218 -5.68 11.37 1.41
CA PHE A 218 -5.97 10.27 2.33
C PHE A 218 -6.17 8.92 1.62
N HIS A 219 -5.41 8.68 0.55
CA HIS A 219 -5.39 7.41 -0.18
C HIS A 219 -4.55 6.38 0.58
N LYS A 220 -5.07 6.03 1.75
CA LYS A 220 -4.43 5.19 2.77
C LYS A 220 -4.84 3.72 2.71
N ARG A 221 -5.78 3.38 1.83
CA ARG A 221 -6.32 2.03 1.64
C ARG A 221 -6.03 1.54 0.23
N VAL A 222 -6.09 0.24 0.01
CA VAL A 222 -6.15 -0.31 -1.35
C VAL A 222 -7.49 0.04 -1.99
N ASN A 223 -7.52 0.15 -3.32
CA ASN A 223 -8.73 0.45 -4.07
C ASN A 223 -9.84 -0.59 -3.78
N PRO A 224 -10.97 -0.21 -3.15
CA PRO A 224 -12.05 -1.14 -2.84
C PRO A 224 -12.73 -1.73 -4.09
N LYS A 225 -12.61 -1.06 -5.24
CA LYS A 225 -13.22 -1.51 -6.50
C LYS A 225 -12.34 -2.50 -7.26
N ASN A 226 -11.08 -2.63 -6.89
CA ASN A 226 -10.16 -3.51 -7.59
C ASN A 226 -10.21 -4.93 -6.98
N LYS A 227 -10.99 -5.79 -7.63
CA LYS A 227 -11.20 -7.20 -7.25
C LYS A 227 -9.92 -8.04 -7.22
N GLU A 228 -8.83 -7.54 -7.79
CA GLU A 228 -7.55 -8.24 -7.75
C GLU A 228 -6.90 -8.24 -6.36
N TYR A 229 -7.36 -7.36 -5.45
CA TYR A 229 -6.94 -7.36 -4.05
C TYR A 229 -7.78 -8.32 -3.18
N ASP A 230 -9.00 -8.66 -3.59
CA ASP A 230 -9.92 -9.54 -2.86
C ASP A 230 -9.26 -10.88 -2.49
N ARG A 231 -8.40 -11.43 -3.36
CA ARG A 231 -7.65 -12.67 -3.09
C ARG A 231 -6.76 -12.63 -1.84
N PHE A 232 -6.43 -11.45 -1.32
CA PHE A 232 -5.63 -11.30 -0.10
C PHE A 232 -6.47 -11.21 1.17
N TYR A 233 -7.81 -11.20 1.05
CA TYR A 233 -8.72 -11.12 2.18
C TYR A 233 -9.42 -12.46 2.40
N VAL A 234 -9.40 -12.98 3.64
CA VAL A 234 -10.08 -14.24 4.01
C VAL A 234 -11.57 -14.17 3.69
N VAL A 235 -12.18 -13.00 3.86
CA VAL A 235 -13.61 -12.77 3.63
C VAL A 235 -14.02 -13.13 2.20
N SER A 236 -13.14 -12.92 1.22
CA SER A 236 -13.39 -13.26 -0.18
C SER A 236 -13.44 -14.77 -0.45
N TYR A 237 -13.09 -15.61 0.54
CA TYR A 237 -13.16 -17.06 0.48
C TYR A 237 -14.32 -17.63 1.30
N LEU A 238 -15.01 -16.81 2.11
CA LEU A 238 -16.20 -17.20 2.86
C LEU A 238 -17.42 -17.14 1.91
N GLU A 239 -17.87 -18.32 1.48
CA GLU A 239 -19.16 -18.61 0.82
C GLU A 239 -19.59 -17.68 -0.35
N GLY A 240 -19.08 -17.97 -1.55
CA GLY A 240 -19.91 -17.90 -2.76
C GLY A 240 -20.36 -16.52 -3.25
N GLY A 241 -19.50 -15.50 -3.24
CA GLY A 241 -19.52 -14.43 -4.25
C GLY A 241 -20.81 -13.62 -4.45
N GLN A 242 -21.77 -13.64 -3.53
CA GLN A 242 -22.76 -12.57 -3.45
C GLN A 242 -22.09 -11.35 -2.82
N GLN A 243 -21.41 -10.59 -3.68
CA GLN A 243 -21.46 -9.14 -3.56
C GLN A 243 -22.88 -8.71 -3.91
N ASP A 244 -23.87 -9.11 -3.10
CA ASP A 244 -25.01 -8.22 -2.92
C ASP A 244 -24.36 -7.00 -2.31
N ASP A 245 -24.25 -5.93 -3.12
CA ASP A 245 -23.74 -4.62 -2.73
C ASP A 245 -24.34 -4.34 -1.35
N PRO A 246 -23.58 -4.55 -0.27
CA PRO A 246 -24.05 -4.03 0.96
C PRO A 246 -23.77 -2.55 0.71
N GLU A 247 -24.83 -1.75 0.64
CA GLU A 247 -24.86 -0.60 1.54
C GLU A 247 -24.55 -1.14 2.94
N GLU A 248 -23.30 -1.53 3.16
CA GLU A 248 -22.71 -1.81 4.43
C GLU A 248 -22.80 -0.42 5.03
N PRO A 249 -23.63 -0.25 6.08
CA PRO A 249 -23.51 0.95 6.88
C PRO A 249 -22.02 1.01 7.18
N GLN A 250 -21.37 2.10 6.75
CA GLN A 250 -20.01 2.44 7.16
C GLN A 250 -19.86 1.91 8.59
N PRO A 251 -18.90 1.01 8.91
CA PRO A 251 -18.73 0.56 10.28
C PRO A 251 -18.24 1.76 11.07
N GLN A 252 -19.18 2.61 11.43
CA GLN A 252 -19.00 3.87 12.13
C GLN A 252 -18.76 3.56 13.61
N ASP A 253 -19.03 2.33 14.05
CA ASP A 253 -19.12 2.02 15.48
C ASP A 253 -18.05 1.03 16.00
N ALA A 254 -17.38 0.23 15.16
CA ALA A 254 -16.29 -0.64 15.64
C ALA A 254 -14.95 0.10 15.84
N TRP A 255 -14.83 1.30 15.27
CA TRP A 255 -13.64 2.15 15.37
C TRP A 255 -13.96 3.58 15.84
N ALA A 256 -15.20 3.89 16.24
CA ALA A 256 -15.53 5.14 16.93
C ALA A 256 -14.72 5.33 18.21
N GLN A 257 -14.43 4.24 18.94
CA GLN A 257 -13.58 4.29 20.14
C GLN A 257 -12.14 4.76 19.86
N TRP A 258 -11.65 4.66 18.62
CA TRP A 258 -10.32 5.16 18.24
C TRP A 258 -10.37 6.56 17.61
N ARG A 259 -11.57 7.14 17.42
CA ARG A 259 -11.76 8.51 16.90
C ARG A 259 -11.76 9.58 17.98
N GLU A 260 -12.07 9.22 19.24
CA GLU A 260 -12.35 10.21 20.29
C GLU A 260 -11.28 10.30 21.38
N GLU A 261 -10.36 9.34 21.49
CA GLU A 261 -9.19 9.48 22.37
C GLU A 261 -7.98 10.00 21.58
N GLY A 262 -7.99 11.32 21.36
CA GLY A 262 -6.77 12.12 21.35
C GLY A 262 -5.67 11.73 20.35
N SER A 263 -5.99 11.56 19.06
CA SER A 263 -4.96 11.73 18.03
C SER A 263 -4.67 13.23 17.90
N ASP A 264 -4.02 13.75 18.93
CA ASP A 264 -3.20 14.94 18.82
C ASP A 264 -2.14 14.65 17.75
N TRP A 265 -2.35 15.18 16.55
CA TRP A 265 -1.45 15.00 15.42
C TRP A 265 -0.10 15.72 15.62
N SER A 266 0.17 16.24 16.82
CA SER A 266 1.49 16.67 17.28
C SER A 266 2.49 15.52 17.44
N ASP A 267 2.03 14.27 17.53
CA ASP A 267 2.87 13.11 17.87
C ASP A 267 3.41 12.33 16.64
N TRP A 268 3.69 13.05 15.55
CA TRP A 268 4.62 12.58 14.51
C TRP A 268 6.04 12.56 15.10
N GLN A 269 6.30 11.61 16.01
CA GLN A 269 7.66 11.24 16.38
C GLN A 269 8.23 10.40 15.24
N GLU A 270 8.61 11.06 14.14
CA GLU A 270 9.87 10.67 13.51
C GLU A 270 10.89 10.76 14.65
N GLU A 271 11.69 9.70 14.92
CA GLU A 271 12.85 9.89 15.79
C GLU A 271 13.58 11.14 15.28
N PRO A 272 13.68 12.23 16.07
CA PRO A 272 14.08 13.51 15.54
C PRO A 272 15.45 13.34 14.91
N SER A 273 15.51 13.55 13.58
CA SER A 273 16.79 13.52 12.87
C SER A 273 17.69 14.52 13.59
N PRO A 274 18.88 14.10 14.06
CA PRO A 274 19.62 14.89 15.03
C PRO A 274 20.00 16.23 14.41
N ILE A 275 19.84 17.31 15.18
CA ILE A 275 20.12 18.68 14.79
C ILE A 275 21.62 18.81 14.59
N VAL A 276 22.05 19.17 13.38
CA VAL A 276 23.46 19.36 13.03
C VAL A 276 23.84 20.82 13.24
N CYS A 277 24.97 21.06 13.92
CA CYS A 277 25.56 22.39 14.08
C CYS A 277 25.85 23.04 12.71
N LEU A 278 25.68 24.36 12.60
CA LEU A 278 25.98 25.09 11.36
C LEU A 278 27.44 24.96 10.93
N PHE A 279 28.36 24.92 11.89
CA PHE A 279 29.79 25.04 11.63
C PHE A 279 30.50 23.69 11.54
N CYS A 280 30.20 22.76 12.46
CA CYS A 280 30.96 21.52 12.64
C CYS A 280 30.06 20.27 12.52
N PRO A 281 30.62 19.04 12.55
CA PRO A 281 29.84 17.81 12.43
C PRO A 281 29.14 17.37 13.73
N PHE A 282 29.06 18.25 14.75
CA PHE A 282 28.36 17.95 15.99
C PHE A 282 26.85 17.84 15.76
N THR A 283 26.23 16.88 16.42
CA THR A 283 24.80 16.56 16.30
C THR A 283 24.15 16.38 17.68
N CYS A 284 22.96 16.92 17.91
CA CYS A 284 22.21 16.77 19.17
C CYS A 284 20.70 16.61 18.94
N GLY A 285 19.96 16.21 19.98
CA GLY A 285 18.50 16.03 19.90
C GLY A 285 17.69 17.27 20.23
N GLU A 286 18.25 18.19 21.02
CA GLU A 286 17.56 19.37 21.53
C GLU A 286 18.11 20.68 20.93
N TRP A 287 17.23 21.66 20.73
CA TRP A 287 17.57 22.98 20.17
C TRP A 287 18.49 23.79 21.09
N ASP A 288 18.23 23.75 22.40
CA ASP A 288 19.06 24.45 23.39
C ASP A 288 20.49 23.90 23.43
N ASP A 289 20.68 22.60 23.17
CA ASP A 289 21.99 21.97 23.10
C ASP A 289 22.79 22.45 21.87
N VAL A 290 22.15 22.61 20.70
CA VAL A 290 22.85 23.09 19.50
C VAL A 290 23.25 24.56 19.66
N ILE A 291 22.37 25.38 20.24
CA ILE A 291 22.68 26.80 20.50
C ILE A 291 23.80 26.92 21.53
N SER A 292 23.74 26.16 22.61
CA SER A 292 24.79 26.14 23.64
C SER A 292 26.12 25.66 23.07
N HIS A 293 26.11 24.64 22.22
CA HIS A 293 27.29 24.19 21.50
C HIS A 293 27.88 25.29 20.60
N MET A 294 27.05 25.97 19.81
CA MET A 294 27.49 27.08 18.95
C MET A 294 28.08 28.24 19.76
N LEU A 295 27.51 28.53 20.93
CA LEU A 295 28.03 29.55 21.83
C LEU A 295 29.36 29.15 22.48
N MET A 296 29.48 27.91 22.97
CA MET A 296 30.67 27.45 23.70
C MET A 296 31.86 27.14 22.78
N GLN A 297 31.62 26.47 21.65
CA GLN A 297 32.68 26.00 20.75
C GLN A 297 33.00 27.00 19.64
N HIS A 298 31.98 27.70 19.12
CA HIS A 298 32.14 28.62 18.00
C HIS A 298 32.04 30.09 18.41
N LYS A 299 31.78 30.40 19.69
CA LYS A 299 31.53 31.77 20.19
C LYS A 299 30.43 32.50 19.41
N PHE A 300 29.53 31.73 18.79
CA PHE A 300 28.45 32.24 17.96
C PHE A 300 27.17 32.28 18.79
N CYS A 301 26.67 33.49 19.07
CA CYS A 301 25.40 33.67 19.78
C CYS A 301 24.25 33.70 18.77
N TYR A 302 23.52 32.59 18.62
CA TYR A 302 22.41 32.49 17.68
C TYR A 302 21.34 33.55 17.93
N SER A 303 20.84 33.65 19.17
CA SER A 303 19.72 34.54 19.54
C SER A 303 20.02 36.02 19.28
N THR A 304 21.25 36.48 19.57
CA THR A 304 21.63 37.89 19.33
C THR A 304 21.90 38.18 17.85
N THR A 305 22.40 37.18 17.11
CA THR A 305 22.85 37.35 15.73
C THR A 305 21.71 37.23 14.73
N MET A 306 20.81 36.27 14.94
CA MET A 306 19.66 35.99 14.07
C MET A 306 18.37 36.70 14.52
N GLY A 307 18.28 37.14 15.78
CA GLY A 307 17.05 37.76 16.33
C GLY A 307 16.65 39.11 15.71
N LYS A 308 17.44 39.66 14.78
CA LYS A 308 17.10 40.87 14.01
C LYS A 308 16.60 40.58 12.60
N LEU A 309 16.64 39.32 12.18
CA LEU A 309 16.30 38.87 10.82
C LEU A 309 14.93 38.19 10.85
N ASN A 310 14.13 38.41 9.81
CA ASN A 310 12.87 37.68 9.66
C ASN A 310 13.12 36.20 9.34
N PHE A 311 12.09 35.36 9.47
CA PHE A 311 12.19 33.91 9.25
C PHE A 311 12.88 33.57 7.91
N TYR A 312 12.47 34.20 6.82
CA TYR A 312 13.01 33.96 5.48
C TYR A 312 14.48 34.38 5.34
N GLU A 313 14.88 35.47 6.00
CA GLU A 313 16.27 35.91 6.06
C GLU A 313 17.13 34.93 6.86
N GLN A 314 16.62 34.42 8.00
CA GLN A 314 17.31 33.39 8.78
C GLN A 314 17.53 32.12 7.96
N VAL A 315 16.52 31.66 7.22
CA VAL A 315 16.63 30.50 6.30
C VAL A 315 17.76 30.72 5.27
N LYS A 316 17.81 31.90 4.64
CA LYS A 316 18.85 32.21 3.64
C LYS A 316 20.24 32.22 4.25
N VAL A 317 20.42 32.81 5.44
CA VAL A 317 21.71 32.87 6.12
C VAL A 317 22.18 31.46 6.49
N VAL A 318 21.29 30.62 7.03
CA VAL A 318 21.60 29.23 7.39
C VAL A 318 22.05 28.45 6.16
N ASN A 319 21.31 28.55 5.04
CA ASN A 319 21.68 27.90 3.78
C ASN A 319 22.99 28.42 3.21
N TYR A 320 23.23 29.73 3.24
CA TYR A 320 24.49 30.32 2.79
C TYR A 320 25.70 29.80 3.59
N ILE A 321 25.63 29.84 4.92
CA ILE A 321 26.70 29.37 5.80
C ILE A 321 26.97 27.88 5.54
N ARG A 322 25.91 27.06 5.45
CA ARG A 322 26.03 25.63 5.17
C ARG A 322 26.67 25.35 3.81
N ARG A 323 26.36 26.16 2.79
CA ARG A 323 26.94 26.04 1.45
C ARG A 323 28.42 26.40 1.44
N GLU A 324 28.82 27.49 2.08
CA GLU A 324 30.22 27.91 2.13
C GLU A 324 31.09 26.91 2.91
N ILE A 325 30.57 26.35 4.00
CA ILE A 325 31.26 25.31 4.76
C ILE A 325 31.37 24.01 3.96
N TYR A 326 30.32 23.62 3.24
CA TYR A 326 30.36 22.46 2.34
C TYR A 326 31.46 22.62 1.27
N MET A 327 31.59 23.82 0.71
CA MET A 327 32.61 24.15 -0.28
C MET A 327 34.01 24.38 0.32
N CYS A 328 34.18 24.21 1.64
CA CYS A 328 35.43 24.48 2.37
C CYS A 328 35.95 25.92 2.16
N HIS A 329 35.03 26.89 2.07
CA HIS A 329 35.34 28.31 1.96
C HIS A 329 34.98 29.05 3.25
N CYS A 330 35.82 30.00 3.65
CA CYS A 330 35.46 30.93 4.72
C CYS A 330 34.58 32.04 4.15
N TYR A 331 33.36 32.18 4.66
CA TYR A 331 32.40 33.16 4.16
C TYR A 331 32.76 34.63 4.48
N GLU A 332 33.67 34.87 5.42
CA GLU A 332 34.08 36.22 5.84
C GLU A 332 35.28 36.72 5.01
N CYS A 333 36.31 35.87 4.81
CA CYS A 333 37.55 36.26 4.13
C CYS A 333 37.72 35.68 2.72
N GLY A 334 36.83 34.76 2.29
CA GLY A 334 36.84 34.13 0.98
C GLY A 334 37.97 33.12 0.74
N LEU A 335 38.79 32.80 1.76
CA LEU A 335 39.86 31.83 1.64
C LEU A 335 39.31 30.41 1.48
N LYS A 336 39.96 29.63 0.61
CA LYS A 336 39.61 28.24 0.33
C LYS A 336 40.55 27.29 1.06
N PHE A 337 39.99 26.23 1.62
CA PHE A 337 40.73 25.21 2.36
C PHE A 337 40.53 23.83 1.72
N GLN A 338 41.49 22.93 1.94
CA GLN A 338 41.44 21.58 1.37
C GLN A 338 40.53 20.64 2.16
N THR A 339 40.36 20.90 3.46
CA THR A 339 39.50 20.09 4.34
C THR A 339 38.69 20.97 5.29
N ARG A 340 37.59 20.42 5.80
CA ARG A 340 36.69 21.13 6.74
C ARG A 340 37.38 21.40 8.08
N GLU A 341 38.29 20.54 8.50
CA GLU A 341 39.07 20.72 9.74
C GLU A 341 39.97 21.95 9.65
N LEU A 342 40.66 22.14 8.51
CA LEU A 342 41.51 23.30 8.28
C LEU A 342 40.69 24.60 8.19
N LEU A 343 39.50 24.54 7.58
CA LEU A 343 38.56 25.67 7.58
C LEU A 343 38.12 26.02 9.00
N LEU A 344 37.75 25.03 9.81
CA LEU A 344 37.31 25.24 11.19
C LEU A 344 38.43 25.80 12.08
N GLU A 345 39.67 25.30 11.92
CA GLU A 345 40.84 25.84 12.61
C GLU A 345 41.10 27.31 12.23
N HIS A 346 40.99 27.64 10.94
CA HIS A 346 41.05 29.01 10.46
C HIS A 346 39.95 29.89 11.07
N MET A 347 38.69 29.46 11.02
CA MET A 347 37.57 30.24 11.56
C MET A 347 37.69 30.46 13.07
N THR A 348 38.26 29.49 13.80
CA THR A 348 38.52 29.58 15.24
C THR A 348 39.66 30.53 15.56
N THR A 349 40.77 30.47 14.81
CA THR A 349 41.94 31.33 15.03
C THR A 349 41.71 32.78 14.59
N ALA A 350 41.00 32.99 13.48
CA ALA A 350 40.67 34.31 12.94
C ALA A 350 39.36 34.90 13.50
N ASN A 351 38.61 34.13 14.30
CA ASN A 351 37.33 34.51 14.89
C ASN A 351 36.27 34.92 13.83
N HIS A 352 36.20 34.16 12.73
CA HIS A 352 35.27 34.39 11.60
C HIS A 352 33.90 33.70 11.80
N PHE A 353 33.49 33.46 13.05
CA PHE A 353 32.15 32.98 13.38
C PHE A 353 31.19 34.16 13.57
N THR A 354 31.02 34.96 12.52
CA THR A 354 30.20 36.19 12.49
C THR A 354 29.05 36.06 11.49
N LEU A 355 28.10 37.00 11.53
CA LEU A 355 27.05 37.10 10.52
C LEU A 355 27.66 37.59 9.19
N PRO A 356 27.47 36.88 8.07
CA PRO A 356 27.95 37.32 6.76
C PRO A 356 27.20 38.57 6.26
N ASP A 357 27.85 39.37 5.41
CA ASP A 357 27.24 40.55 4.77
C ASP A 357 25.98 40.17 3.99
N SER A 358 24.90 40.93 4.16
CA SER A 358 23.60 40.73 3.51
C SER A 358 23.66 40.66 2.00
N LYS A 359 24.66 41.30 1.39
CA LYS A 359 24.90 41.22 -0.06
C LYS A 359 25.28 39.82 -0.54
N ASN A 360 25.85 38.97 0.32
CA ASN A 360 26.36 37.66 -0.08
C ASN A 360 25.31 36.55 0.05
N TRP A 361 24.38 36.68 1.01
CA TRP A 361 23.38 35.65 1.29
C TRP A 361 21.96 36.03 0.88
N ASN A 362 21.65 37.31 0.65
CA ASN A 362 20.30 37.73 0.28
C ASN A 362 20.00 37.54 -1.22
N HIS A 363 20.19 36.33 -1.72
CA HIS A 363 19.85 35.92 -3.07
C HIS A 363 18.75 34.85 -3.08
N PRO A 364 17.88 34.81 -4.11
CA PRO A 364 16.78 33.84 -4.19
C PRO A 364 17.22 32.37 -4.17
N GLU A 365 18.45 32.08 -4.60
CA GLU A 365 19.02 30.73 -4.59
C GLU A 365 19.13 30.10 -3.18
N PHE A 366 19.21 30.92 -2.13
CA PHE A 366 19.33 30.45 -0.74
C PHE A 366 17.98 30.18 -0.05
N PHE A 367 16.86 30.34 -0.77
CA PHE A 367 15.57 29.84 -0.31
C PHE A 367 15.49 28.31 -0.36
N PHE A 368 16.29 27.67 -1.21
CA PHE A 368 16.32 26.22 -1.32
C PHE A 368 17.32 25.64 -0.31
N PRO A 369 16.91 24.64 0.50
CA PRO A 369 17.80 23.98 1.45
C PRO A 369 19.08 23.46 0.80
N THR A 370 20.23 23.71 1.43
CA THR A 370 21.52 23.18 0.96
C THR A 370 21.63 21.67 1.20
N TYR A 371 20.97 21.16 2.24
CA TYR A 371 20.89 19.73 2.56
C TYR A 371 19.44 19.27 2.52
N GLU A 372 19.19 18.06 2.03
CA GLU A 372 17.87 17.42 2.13
C GLU A 372 17.60 17.01 3.59
N ASN A 373 16.39 17.32 4.10
CA ASN A 373 15.94 17.01 5.47
C ASN A 373 16.74 17.73 6.58
N ASP A 374 16.90 19.04 6.45
CA ASP A 374 17.60 19.86 7.42
C ASP A 374 16.76 20.17 8.67
N THR A 375 16.89 19.36 9.74
CA THR A 375 16.17 19.57 11.01
C THR A 375 16.41 20.96 11.62
N PHE A 376 17.57 21.58 11.37
CA PHE A 376 17.87 22.91 11.91
C PHE A 376 16.93 23.97 11.31
N LEU A 377 16.62 23.87 10.01
CA LEU A 377 15.68 24.78 9.34
C LEU A 377 14.23 24.57 9.81
N CYS A 378 13.87 23.34 10.20
CA CYS A 378 12.55 23.01 10.70
C CYS A 378 12.25 23.58 12.10
N LEU A 379 13.30 23.90 12.87
CA LEU A 379 13.20 24.38 14.26
C LEU A 379 13.35 25.91 14.38
N LEU A 380 13.43 26.63 13.25
CA LEU A 380 13.44 28.08 13.24
C LEU A 380 12.08 28.61 13.70
N GLU A 381 12.07 29.42 14.76
CA GLU A 381 10.87 30.07 15.27
C GLU A 381 10.41 31.17 14.30
N ASP A 382 9.13 31.12 13.93
CA ASP A 382 8.47 32.19 13.18
C ASP A 382 8.02 33.27 14.17
N ASN A 383 8.79 34.36 14.27
CA ASN A 383 8.59 35.38 15.29
C ASN A 383 7.70 36.57 14.85
N GLU A 384 7.01 36.51 13.71
CA GLU A 384 6.08 37.58 13.28
C GLU A 384 4.82 37.02 12.59
N GLU A 385 3.65 37.55 12.97
CA GLU A 385 2.37 37.41 12.26
C GLU A 385 2.46 38.10 10.89
N ASP A 386 3.01 37.45 9.86
CA ASP A 386 3.18 38.09 8.55
C ASP A 386 2.10 37.75 7.50
N PRO A 387 1.66 38.75 6.70
CA PRO A 387 0.48 38.71 5.83
C PRO A 387 0.78 38.03 4.49
N VAL A 388 0.75 36.69 4.47
CA VAL A 388 1.08 35.90 3.27
C VAL A 388 -0.02 35.94 2.17
N ASP A 389 -1.15 36.63 2.39
CA ASP A 389 -2.25 36.71 1.40
C ASP A 389 -2.11 37.80 0.31
N GLN A 390 -1.05 38.63 0.30
CA GLN A 390 -0.91 39.71 -0.70
C GLN A 390 0.10 39.46 -1.84
N LEU A 391 1.03 38.51 -1.72
CA LEU A 391 1.96 38.21 -2.84
C LEU A 391 1.36 37.33 -3.93
N SER A 392 0.34 36.53 -3.59
CA SER A 392 -0.40 35.70 -4.55
C SER A 392 -1.29 36.54 -5.49
N SER A 393 -1.72 37.73 -5.06
CA SER A 393 -2.59 38.62 -5.83
C SER A 393 -1.84 39.60 -6.74
N GLN A 394 -0.54 39.88 -6.50
CA GLN A 394 0.27 40.69 -7.42
C GLN A 394 0.76 39.91 -8.65
N LEU A 395 1.13 38.62 -8.50
CA LEU A 395 1.59 37.80 -9.62
C LEU A 395 0.47 37.40 -10.60
N LEU A 396 -0.80 37.49 -10.20
CA LEU A 396 -1.97 37.23 -11.05
C LEU A 396 -2.43 38.47 -11.84
N ASN A 397 -2.11 39.68 -11.39
CA ASN A 397 -2.51 40.92 -12.07
C ASN A 397 -1.58 41.34 -13.21
N ASP A 398 -0.34 40.85 -13.26
CA ASP A 398 0.59 41.16 -14.35
C ASP A 398 0.34 40.33 -15.64
N PHE A 399 -0.55 39.34 -15.60
CA PHE A 399 -0.89 38.51 -16.77
C PHE A 399 -2.20 38.92 -17.48
N THR A 400 -2.90 39.96 -17.01
CA THR A 400 -4.20 40.40 -17.58
C THR A 400 -4.21 41.90 -17.91
N MET A 401 -3.27 42.34 -18.74
CA MET A 401 -3.37 43.63 -19.45
C MET A 401 -3.31 43.38 -20.97
N HIS A 402 -4.48 43.46 -21.62
CA HIS A 402 -4.62 43.54 -23.07
C HIS A 402 -3.93 44.82 -23.61
N PRO A 403 -3.32 44.81 -24.80
CA PRO A 403 -2.90 46.05 -25.45
C PRO A 403 -4.11 46.73 -26.11
N GLU A 404 -4.39 47.97 -25.72
CA GLU A 404 -5.31 48.84 -26.46
C GLU A 404 -4.72 49.27 -27.82
N PRO A 405 -5.57 49.49 -28.85
CA PRO A 405 -5.12 49.85 -30.18
C PRO A 405 -4.68 51.32 -30.24
N SER A 406 -3.46 51.54 -30.75
CA SER A 406 -2.93 52.87 -31.01
C SER A 406 -3.69 53.53 -32.17
N THR A 407 -4.26 54.70 -31.88
CA THR A 407 -4.74 55.66 -32.87
C THR A 407 -3.54 56.38 -33.48
N LEU A 408 -3.39 56.27 -34.80
CA LEU A 408 -2.97 57.33 -35.72
C LEU A 408 -3.23 56.91 -37.16
#